data_AF-A0A938N1Y3-F1
#
_entry.id   AF-A0A938N1Y3-F1
#
_cell.length_a   1.000
_cell.length_b   1.000
_cell.length_c   1.000
_cell.angle_alpha   90.00
_cell.angle_beta   90.00
_cell.angle_gamma   90.00
#
_symmetry.space_group_name_H-M   'P 1'
#
loop_
_entity.id
_entity.type
_entity.pdbx_description
1 polymer ?
#
loop_
_entity_poly.entity_id
_entity_poly.type
_entity_poly.pdbx_seq_one_letter_code
_entity_poly.pdbx_strand_id
1 'polypeptide(L)'
;MAHSRTANKRIRQNEAARARNRWRLTTLRDAVKDFREQILHGTMEQATTSFRKASKIIDRTAQKGVIHKNQAARRKSRMSATLKAKKGVKA
;
A
#
# COMPACT_ATOMS: atom_id res chain seq x y z
N MET A 1 16.19 -29.30 -1.87
CA MET A 1 15.49 -30.04 -0.80
C MET A 1 16.09 -29.58 0.54
N ALA A 2 15.30 -29.40 1.59
CA ALA A 2 15.87 -29.01 2.88
C ALA A 2 16.28 -30.26 3.67
N HIS A 3 17.58 -30.48 3.79
CA HIS A 3 18.13 -31.71 4.37
C HIS A 3 18.20 -31.70 5.91
N SER A 4 17.86 -30.57 6.55
CA SER A 4 17.81 -30.43 8.01
C SER A 4 16.39 -30.16 8.52
N ARG A 5 16.05 -30.70 9.69
CA ARG A 5 14.76 -30.48 10.37
C ARG A 5 14.47 -28.99 10.59
N THR A 6 15.50 -28.20 10.91
CA THR A 6 15.37 -26.74 11.10
C THR A 6 15.06 -26.04 9.77
N ALA A 7 15.68 -26.47 8.67
CA ALA A 7 15.43 -25.94 7.33
C ALA A 7 13.98 -26.24 6.87
N ASN A 8 13.48 -27.47 7.08
CA ASN A 8 12.08 -27.81 6.78
C ASN A 8 11.08 -26.98 7.60
N LYS A 9 11.40 -26.65 8.86
CA LYS A 9 10.59 -25.72 9.67
C LYS A 9 10.61 -24.29 9.11
N ARG A 10 11.77 -23.80 8.68
CA ARG A 10 11.88 -22.46 8.07
C ARG A 10 11.08 -22.34 6.78
N ILE A 11 11.06 -23.37 5.93
CA ILE A 11 10.24 -23.39 4.70
C ILE A 11 8.76 -23.18 5.03
N ARG A 12 8.20 -23.97 5.95
CA ARG A 12 6.79 -23.83 6.38
C ARG A 12 6.47 -22.45 6.95
N GLN A 13 7.37 -21.90 7.76
CA GLN A 13 7.21 -20.54 8.31
C GLN A 13 7.24 -19.47 7.21
N ASN A 14 8.14 -19.62 6.25
CA ASN A 14 8.29 -18.69 5.13
C ASN A 14 7.07 -18.68 4.22
N GLU A 15 6.47 -19.84 3.94
CA GLU A 15 5.23 -19.92 3.15
C GLU A 15 4.09 -19.15 3.81
N ALA A 16 3.87 -19.36 5.11
CA ALA A 16 2.84 -18.64 5.86
C ALA A 16 3.11 -17.13 5.91
N ALA A 17 4.37 -16.71 6.10
CA ALA A 17 4.75 -15.31 6.07
C ALA A 17 4.57 -14.68 4.68
N ARG A 18 4.94 -15.42 3.62
CA ARG A 18 4.79 -15.01 2.22
C ARG A 18 3.32 -14.78 1.86
N ALA A 19 2.43 -15.69 2.24
CA ALA A 19 0.99 -15.54 2.00
C ALA A 19 0.42 -14.25 2.64
N ARG A 20 0.74 -14.00 3.92
CA ARG A 20 0.31 -12.76 4.63
C ARG A 20 0.87 -11.49 4.00
N ASN A 21 2.15 -11.51 3.63
CA ASN A 21 2.80 -10.36 3.01
C ASN A 21 2.27 -10.09 1.61
N ARG A 22 1.96 -11.15 0.84
CA ARG A 22 1.31 -11.03 -0.48
C ARG A 22 -0.04 -10.35 -0.35
N TRP A 23 -0.89 -10.79 0.58
CA TRP A 23 -2.19 -10.18 0.81
C TRP A 23 -2.09 -8.69 1.21
N ARG A 24 -1.20 -8.34 2.13
CA ARG A 24 -0.97 -6.93 2.51
C ARG A 24 -0.53 -6.07 1.33
N LEU A 25 0.34 -6.64 0.48
CA LEU A 25 0.87 -5.94 -0.68
C LEU A 25 -0.19 -5.78 -1.79
N THR A 26 -1.07 -6.76 -2.00
CA THR A 26 -2.20 -6.64 -2.93
C THR A 26 -3.18 -5.58 -2.45
N THR A 27 -3.63 -5.65 -1.19
CA THR A 27 -4.54 -4.64 -0.61
C THR A 27 -3.98 -3.22 -0.72
N LEU A 28 -2.67 -3.06 -0.50
CA LEU A 28 -2.01 -1.78 -0.65
C LEU A 28 -1.97 -1.30 -2.11
N ARG A 29 -1.76 -2.20 -3.09
CA ARG A 29 -1.78 -1.84 -4.51
C ARG A 29 -3.18 -1.48 -4.96
N ASP A 30 -4.18 -2.23 -4.52
CA ASP A 30 -5.59 -2.01 -4.84
C ASP A 30 -6.04 -0.64 -4.33
N ALA A 31 -5.77 -0.31 -3.06
CA ALA A 31 -6.10 1.01 -2.50
C ALA A 31 -5.43 2.18 -3.24
N VAL A 32 -4.21 1.98 -3.76
CA VAL A 32 -3.52 2.98 -4.59
C VAL A 32 -4.12 3.08 -5.99
N LYS A 33 -4.59 1.96 -6.55
CA LYS A 33 -5.30 1.92 -7.83
C LYS A 33 -6.63 2.66 -7.72
N ASP A 34 -7.42 2.36 -6.69
CA ASP A 34 -8.70 3.04 -6.40
C ASP A 34 -8.50 4.56 -6.30
N PHE A 35 -7.48 5.01 -5.58
CA PHE A 35 -7.16 6.44 -5.49
C PHE A 35 -6.86 7.08 -6.86
N ARG A 36 -6.13 6.38 -7.74
CA ARG A 36 -5.82 6.89 -9.09
C ARG A 36 -7.08 6.98 -9.94
N GLU A 37 -7.96 5.99 -9.87
CA GLU A 37 -9.24 6.02 -10.58
C GLU A 37 -10.14 7.16 -10.10
N GLN A 38 -10.23 7.38 -8.78
CA GLN A 38 -11.01 8.48 -8.22
C GLN A 38 -10.45 9.87 -8.55
N ILE A 39 -9.14 10.00 -8.77
CA ILE A 39 -8.55 11.25 -9.25
C ILE A 39 -8.90 11.55 -10.71
N LEU A 40 -9.00 10.51 -11.54
CA LEU A 40 -9.30 10.64 -12.96
C LEU A 40 -10.78 10.88 -13.22
N HIS A 41 -11.65 10.09 -12.59
CA HIS A 41 -13.07 10.04 -12.92
C HIS A 41 -14.00 10.54 -11.79
N GLY A 42 -13.50 10.64 -10.56
CA GLY A 42 -14.32 10.93 -9.38
C GLY A 42 -14.40 12.40 -9.00
N THR A 43 -15.20 12.68 -7.98
CA THR A 43 -15.29 14.01 -7.37
C THR A 43 -14.13 14.27 -6.41
N MET A 44 -13.87 15.54 -6.09
CA MET A 44 -12.78 15.91 -5.16
C MET A 44 -12.97 15.27 -3.77
N GLU A 45 -14.21 15.18 -3.29
CA GLU A 45 -14.53 14.56 -2.00
C GLU A 45 -14.24 13.06 -1.99
N GLN A 46 -14.62 12.35 -3.05
CA GLN A 46 -14.33 10.94 -3.23
C GLN A 46 -12.81 10.69 -3.28
N ALA A 47 -12.07 11.51 -4.03
CA ALA A 47 -10.61 11.44 -4.08
C ALA A 47 -9.97 11.68 -2.70
N THR A 48 -10.48 12.63 -1.91
CA THR A 48 -9.96 12.87 -0.54
C THR A 48 -10.25 11.72 0.42
N THR A 49 -11.43 11.09 0.29
CA THR A 49 -11.82 9.94 1.11
C THR A 49 -10.96 8.73 0.78
N SER A 50 -10.76 8.44 -0.50
CA SER A 50 -9.89 7.38 -0.98
C SER A 50 -8.43 7.62 -0.60
N PHE A 51 -7.95 8.87 -0.62
CA PHE A 51 -6.62 9.23 -0.12
C PHE A 51 -6.44 8.87 1.36
N ARG A 52 -7.42 9.20 2.22
CA ARG A 52 -7.37 8.86 3.65
C ARG A 52 -7.35 7.35 3.87
N LYS A 53 -8.20 6.60 3.15
CA LYS A 53 -8.24 5.13 3.20
C LYS A 53 -6.90 4.52 2.76
N ALA A 54 -6.37 4.95 1.62
CA ALA A 54 -5.10 4.45 1.09
C ALA A 54 -3.92 4.78 2.03
N SER A 55 -3.88 5.99 2.59
CA SER A 55 -2.82 6.40 3.54
C SER A 55 -2.81 5.50 4.78
N LYS A 56 -3.97 5.18 5.34
CA LYS A 56 -4.11 4.26 6.48
C LYS A 56 -3.56 2.86 6.16
N ILE A 57 -3.86 2.34 4.97
CA ILE A 57 -3.40 1.02 4.52
C ILE A 57 -1.87 1.02 4.31
N ILE A 58 -1.33 2.08 3.72
CA ILE A 58 0.12 2.24 3.50
C ILE A 58 0.88 2.22 4.81
N ASP A 59 0.44 3.00 5.80
CA ASP A 59 1.12 3.10 7.09
C ASP A 59 1.03 1.79 7.89
N ARG A 60 -0.14 1.13 7.87
CA ARG A 60 -0.30 -0.20 8.49
C ARG A 60 0.61 -1.25 7.84
N THR A 61 0.77 -1.20 6.52
CA THR A 61 1.63 -2.13 5.78
C THR A 61 3.11 -1.90 6.10
N ALA A 62 3.50 -0.65 6.29
CA ALA A 62 4.85 -0.28 6.73
C ALA A 62 5.13 -0.71 8.17
N GLN A 63 4.15 -0.52 9.08
CA GLN A 63 4.26 -0.98 10.47
C GLN A 63 4.47 -2.50 10.58
N LYS A 64 3.88 -3.28 9.67
CA LYS A 64 4.08 -4.73 9.60
C LYS A 64 5.38 -5.14 8.87
N GLY A 65 6.22 -4.19 8.49
CA GLY A 65 7.53 -4.44 7.87
C GLY A 65 7.48 -4.94 6.43
N VAL A 66 6.31 -4.95 5.78
CA VAL A 66 6.17 -5.44 4.39
C VAL A 66 6.75 -4.44 3.38
N ILE A 67 6.69 -3.14 3.71
CA ILE A 67 7.34 -2.08 2.97
C ILE A 67 8.19 -1.23 3.93
N HIS A 68 9.28 -0.66 3.42
CA HIS A 68 10.10 0.25 4.22
C HIS A 68 9.36 1.57 4.52
N LYS A 69 9.63 2.17 5.68
CA LYS A 69 9.06 3.47 6.09
C LYS A 69 9.25 4.57 5.04
N ASN A 70 10.41 4.63 4.40
CA ASN A 70 10.67 5.60 3.33
C ASN A 70 9.82 5.33 2.08
N GLN A 71 9.54 4.06 1.77
CA GLN A 71 8.67 3.72 0.65
C GLN A 71 7.22 4.14 0.92
N ALA A 72 6.75 3.98 2.16
CA ALA A 72 5.45 4.48 2.59
C ALA A 72 5.38 6.02 2.50
N ALA A 73 6.38 6.72 3.05
CA ALA A 73 6.47 8.18 3.00
C ALA A 73 6.49 8.71 1.56
N ARG A 74 7.31 8.12 0.66
CA ARG A 74 7.34 8.48 -0.76
C ARG A 74 5.98 8.32 -1.44
N ARG A 75 5.26 7.22 -1.17
CA ARG A 75 3.93 6.98 -1.75
C ARG A 75 2.92 8.00 -1.27
N LYS A 76 2.86 8.28 0.04
CA LYS A 76 1.98 9.31 0.61
C LYS A 76 2.27 10.70 0.05
N SER A 77 3.55 11.08 -0.02
CA SER A 77 3.99 12.37 -0.57
C SER A 77 3.54 12.54 -2.03
N ARG A 78 3.78 11.54 -2.89
CA ARG A 78 3.35 11.58 -4.29
C ARG A 78 1.83 11.69 -4.43
N MET A 79 1.08 10.89 -3.68
CA MET A 79 -0.39 10.95 -3.70
C MET A 79 -0.92 12.30 -3.23
N SER A 80 -0.32 12.88 -2.19
CA SER A 80 -0.68 14.20 -1.69
C SER A 80 -0.41 15.29 -2.72
N ALA A 81 0.74 15.24 -3.39
CA ALA A 81 1.09 16.16 -4.47
C ALA A 81 0.08 16.09 -5.63
N THR A 82 -0.31 14.88 -6.06
CA THR A 82 -1.32 14.71 -7.13
C THR A 82 -2.68 15.27 -6.72
N LEU A 83 -3.11 15.02 -5.48
CA LEU A 83 -4.38 15.56 -4.98
C LEU A 83 -4.36 17.09 -4.90
N LYS A 84 -3.23 17.68 -4.46
CA LYS A 84 -3.04 19.14 -4.42
C LYS A 84 -3.05 19.74 -5.83
N ALA A 85 -2.38 19.12 -6.79
CA ALA A 85 -2.38 19.57 -8.18
C ALA A 85 -3.80 19.60 -8.76
N LYS A 86 -4.60 18.54 -8.54
CA LYS A 86 -6.00 18.52 -8.98
C LYS A 86 -6.86 19.62 -8.31
N LYS A 87 -6.56 19.98 -7.05
CA LYS A 87 -7.22 21.12 -6.37
C LYS A 87 -6.79 22.46 -6.96
N GLY A 88 -5.51 22.62 -7.29
CA GLY A 88 -4.96 23.87 -7.82
C GLY A 88 -5.35 24.19 -9.27
N VAL A 89 -5.68 23.18 -10.09
CA VAL A 89 -6.18 23.38 -11.47
C VAL A 89 -7.61 23.95 -11.50
N LYS A 90 -8.33 23.96 -10.37
CA LYS A 90 -9.67 24.57 -10.24
C LYS A 90 -9.63 26.02 -9.72
N ALA A 91 -8.47 26.67 -9.65
CA ALA A 91 -8.31 28.08 -9.33
C ALA A 91 -8.07 28.90 -10.59
#